data_AF-Q04QH0-F1
#
_entry.id   AF-Q04QH0-F1
#
_cell.length_a   1.000
_cell.length_b   1.000
_cell.length_c   1.000
_cell.angle_alpha   90.00
_cell.angle_beta   90.00
_cell.angle_gamma   90.00
#
_symmetry.space_group_name_H-M   'P 1'
#
loop_
_entity.id
_entity.type
_entity.pdbx_description
1 polymer ?
#
loop_
_entity_poly.entity_id
_entity_poly.type
_entity_poly.pdbx_seq_one_letter_code
_entity_poly.pdbx_strand_id
1 'polypeptide(L)'
;MKSIQLFLVVVLFLLTVRCSSAPSSERENVHSPKTVIEESNESSADEFIKAVEGFLNSDTFQVVVSSLEGNSDTAQDQARKRAINLLIAEKGDKFRPSDKAVIKELVESQGRIVKSSGSIQGKIYFLFQVSSPGLKSTLKR
;
A
#
# COMPACT_ATOMS: atom_id res chain seq x y z
N MET A 1 19.26 -20.29 -53.43
CA MET A 1 19.76 -19.96 -52.07
C MET A 1 20.44 -18.59 -52.08
N LYS A 2 19.66 -17.49 -52.05
CA LYS A 2 20.17 -16.09 -52.00
C LYS A 2 19.16 -15.16 -51.29
N SER A 3 18.50 -15.65 -50.23
CA SER A 3 17.39 -14.93 -49.57
C SER A 3 17.58 -14.78 -48.04
N ILE A 4 18.77 -15.11 -47.52
CA ILE A 4 19.06 -15.04 -46.07
C ILE A 4 20.00 -13.87 -45.72
N GLN A 5 20.64 -13.25 -46.72
CA GLN A 5 21.58 -12.14 -46.52
C GLN A 5 20.91 -10.76 -46.42
N LEU A 6 19.60 -10.64 -46.68
CA LEU A 6 18.91 -9.34 -46.71
C LEU A 6 18.23 -8.97 -45.39
N PHE A 7 18.12 -9.91 -44.45
CA PHE A 7 17.43 -9.69 -43.18
C PHE A 7 18.31 -9.07 -42.08
N LEU A 8 19.64 -9.07 -42.25
CA LEU A 8 20.59 -8.59 -41.24
C LEU A 8 20.92 -7.09 -41.34
N VAL A 9 20.57 -6.43 -42.45
CA VAL A 9 20.89 -5.01 -42.68
C VAL A 9 19.78 -4.07 -42.16
N VAL A 10 18.55 -4.56 -41.97
CA VAL A 10 17.40 -3.75 -41.53
C VAL A 10 17.39 -3.54 -40.00
N VAL A 11 18.01 -4.44 -39.23
CA VAL A 11 18.00 -4.37 -37.75
C VAL A 11 19.02 -3.36 -37.19
N LEU A 12 19.98 -2.88 -38.00
CA LEU A 12 21.02 -1.95 -37.55
C LEU A 12 20.60 -0.46 -37.61
N PHE A 13 19.40 -0.14 -38.10
CA PHE A 13 18.98 1.26 -38.34
C PHE A 13 18.11 1.89 -37.23
N LEU A 14 17.83 1.18 -36.13
CA LEU A 14 16.93 1.64 -35.07
C LEU A 14 17.62 2.21 -33.81
N LEU A 15 18.94 2.44 -33.83
CA LEU A 15 19.70 2.85 -32.64
C LEU A 15 20.20 4.31 -32.61
N THR A 16 19.74 5.21 -33.48
CA THR A 16 20.32 6.57 -33.55
C THR A 16 19.31 7.71 -33.57
N VAL A 17 18.30 7.72 -32.70
CA VAL A 17 17.54 8.96 -32.41
C VAL A 17 17.09 9.01 -30.94
N ARG A 18 17.90 9.63 -30.08
CA ARG A 18 17.44 10.65 -29.11
C ARG A 18 18.65 11.29 -28.43
N CYS A 19 19.21 12.26 -29.12
CA CYS A 19 20.07 13.29 -28.55
C CYS A 19 19.41 14.63 -28.92
N SER A 20 18.88 15.35 -27.94
CA SER A 20 18.81 16.82 -27.89
C SER A 20 17.86 17.27 -26.77
N SER A 21 18.43 17.86 -25.73
CA SER A 21 17.94 19.09 -25.12
C SER A 21 19.09 19.68 -24.29
N ALA A 22 19.56 20.86 -24.70
CA ALA A 22 20.47 21.75 -23.99
C ALA A 22 19.74 23.11 -23.83
N PRO A 23 20.28 24.14 -23.14
CA PRO A 23 21.09 24.20 -21.92
C PRO A 23 20.47 25.17 -20.86
N SER A 24 20.97 25.18 -19.62
CA SER A 24 21.03 26.43 -18.83
C SER A 24 22.25 26.44 -17.92
N SER A 25 23.08 27.46 -18.14
CA SER A 25 24.20 27.91 -17.30
C SER A 25 23.71 28.18 -15.87
N GLU A 26 24.46 27.76 -14.84
CA GLU A 26 25.33 28.65 -14.05
C GLU A 26 26.06 27.84 -12.96
N ARG A 27 27.35 28.12 -12.79
CA ARG A 27 28.19 27.58 -11.71
C ARG A 27 28.13 28.56 -10.54
N GLU A 28 27.86 28.10 -9.32
CA GLU A 28 28.55 28.64 -8.14
C GLU A 28 28.70 27.56 -7.06
N ASN A 29 29.82 27.66 -6.36
CA ASN A 29 30.46 26.69 -5.49
C ASN A 29 29.96 26.85 -4.02
N VAL A 30 30.54 26.05 -3.13
CA VAL A 30 30.61 26.23 -1.66
C VAL A 30 29.61 25.45 -0.80
N HIS A 31 30.00 24.20 -0.53
CA HIS A 31 30.26 23.66 0.81
C HIS A 31 29.14 23.80 1.88
N SER A 32 28.27 22.79 1.94
CA SER A 32 27.59 22.41 3.19
C SER A 32 28.20 21.11 3.70
N PRO A 33 28.74 21.07 4.93
CA PRO A 33 29.24 19.82 5.50
C PRO A 33 28.05 18.88 5.72
N LYS A 34 28.16 17.72 5.10
CA LYS A 34 27.25 16.60 5.19
C LYS A 34 27.31 16.06 6.61
N THR A 35 26.48 16.58 7.51
CA THR A 35 26.20 15.92 8.79
C THR A 35 25.51 14.62 8.43
N VAL A 36 26.25 13.53 8.56
CA VAL A 36 25.72 12.16 8.47
C VAL A 36 24.78 12.01 9.66
N ILE A 37 23.51 12.33 9.43
CA ILE A 37 22.44 11.83 10.27
C ILE A 37 22.34 10.36 9.88
N GLU A 38 22.93 9.51 10.70
CA GLU A 38 22.67 8.08 10.71
C GLU A 38 21.18 7.92 11.08
N GLU A 39 20.33 7.98 10.06
CA GLU A 39 18.91 7.71 10.22
C GLU A 39 18.81 6.22 10.53
N SER A 40 18.59 5.94 11.81
CA SER A 40 18.23 4.64 12.36
C SER A 40 17.04 4.07 11.60
N ASN A 41 17.32 3.39 10.48
CA ASN A 41 16.34 2.74 9.60
C ASN A 41 15.94 1.35 10.12
N GLU A 42 16.12 1.13 11.41
CA GLU A 42 15.56 0.02 12.17
C GLU A 42 14.29 0.55 12.87
N SER A 43 13.07 0.41 12.37
CA SER A 43 12.61 -0.24 11.15
C SER A 43 11.18 0.29 10.91
N SER A 44 11.02 1.34 10.11
CA SER A 44 9.68 1.78 9.69
C SER A 44 8.92 0.64 8.99
N ALA A 45 9.66 -0.33 8.44
CA ALA A 45 9.12 -1.57 7.90
C ALA A 45 8.50 -2.51 8.95
N ASP A 46 9.08 -2.59 10.15
CA ASP A 46 8.60 -3.44 11.24
C ASP A 46 7.24 -2.97 11.74
N GLU A 47 6.96 -1.66 11.73
CA GLU A 47 5.66 -1.11 12.13
C GLU A 47 4.52 -1.73 11.31
N PHE A 48 4.72 -2.00 10.03
CA PHE A 48 3.69 -2.56 9.15
C PHE A 48 3.73 -4.08 9.08
N ILE A 49 4.91 -4.70 9.09
CA ILE A 49 5.05 -6.16 9.01
C ILE A 49 4.58 -6.82 10.31
N LYS A 50 4.82 -6.17 11.46
CA LYS A 50 4.44 -6.66 12.79
C LYS A 50 3.19 -5.95 13.33
N ALA A 51 2.49 -5.15 12.52
CA ALA A 51 1.28 -4.48 12.95
C ALA A 51 0.24 -5.50 13.40
N VAL A 52 -0.38 -5.20 14.54
CA VAL A 52 -1.47 -6.01 15.08
C VAL A 52 -2.71 -5.86 14.20
N GLU A 53 -3.26 -7.00 13.79
CA GLU A 53 -4.60 -7.08 13.19
C GLU A 53 -5.64 -7.43 14.27
N GLY A 54 -6.82 -6.86 14.16
CA GLY A 54 -7.91 -7.02 15.11
C GLY A 54 -8.25 -5.75 15.88
N PHE A 55 -8.87 -5.90 17.04
CA PHE A 55 -9.22 -4.77 17.89
C PHE A 55 -7.99 -4.17 18.58
N LEU A 56 -7.69 -2.90 18.27
CA LEU A 56 -6.69 -2.12 19.01
C LEU A 56 -7.24 -1.66 20.37
N ASN A 57 -8.54 -1.38 20.42
CA ASN A 57 -9.30 -1.02 21.62
C ASN A 57 -10.78 -1.41 21.43
N SER A 58 -11.70 -0.92 22.27
CA SER A 58 -13.13 -1.24 22.15
C SER A 58 -13.81 -0.68 20.90
N ASP A 59 -13.21 0.35 20.29
CA ASP A 59 -13.86 1.20 19.29
C ASP A 59 -13.17 1.10 17.92
N THR A 60 -11.91 0.69 17.89
CA THR A 60 -11.06 0.65 16.70
C THR A 60 -10.64 -0.77 16.35
N PHE A 61 -10.96 -1.19 15.14
CA PHE A 61 -10.51 -2.43 14.52
C PHE A 61 -9.49 -2.12 13.41
N GLN A 62 -8.34 -2.79 13.40
CA GLN A 62 -7.26 -2.59 12.44
C GLN A 62 -7.03 -3.83 11.58
N VAL A 63 -6.72 -3.60 10.31
CA VAL A 63 -6.21 -4.63 9.39
C VAL A 63 -5.00 -4.09 8.64
N VAL A 64 -4.14 -5.00 8.20
CA VAL A 64 -2.94 -4.71 7.43
C VAL A 64 -3.10 -5.32 6.04
N VAL A 65 -2.87 -4.53 5.01
CA VAL A 65 -2.83 -5.02 3.62
C VAL A 65 -1.58 -4.52 2.92
N SER A 66 -1.15 -5.22 1.88
CA SER A 66 -0.01 -4.82 1.04
C SER A 66 -0.41 -4.77 -0.43
N SER A 67 0.09 -3.77 -1.17
CA SER A 67 -0.07 -3.64 -2.62
C SER A 67 1.30 -3.54 -3.29
N LEU A 68 1.42 -4.08 -4.50
CA LEU A 68 2.64 -3.98 -5.32
C LEU A 68 2.76 -2.61 -6.01
N GLU A 69 1.63 -1.99 -6.37
CA GLU A 69 1.61 -0.83 -7.28
C GLU A 69 1.40 0.51 -6.56
N GLY A 70 1.36 0.53 -5.23
CA GLY A 70 1.11 1.77 -4.47
C GLY A 70 -0.26 2.42 -4.71
N ASN A 71 -1.13 1.76 -5.47
CA ASN A 71 -2.49 2.22 -5.71
C ASN A 71 -3.31 2.10 -4.42
N SER A 72 -3.53 3.24 -3.76
CA SER A 72 -4.28 3.35 -2.50
C SER A 72 -5.72 2.88 -2.62
N ASP A 73 -6.37 3.09 -3.77
CA ASP A 73 -7.77 2.74 -3.98
C ASP A 73 -7.94 1.22 -4.03
N THR A 74 -7.03 0.55 -4.73
CA THR A 74 -7.00 -0.91 -4.77
C THR A 74 -6.70 -1.49 -3.38
N ALA A 75 -5.75 -0.90 -2.66
CA ALA A 75 -5.43 -1.29 -1.29
C ALA A 75 -6.63 -1.07 -0.35
N GLN A 76 -7.38 0.01 -0.53
CA GLN A 76 -8.56 0.32 0.27
C GLN A 76 -9.67 -0.72 0.06
N ASP A 77 -9.93 -1.13 -1.18
CA ASP A 77 -10.91 -2.18 -1.45
C ASP A 77 -10.48 -3.56 -0.92
N GLN A 78 -9.19 -3.87 -1.01
CA GLN A 78 -8.63 -5.08 -0.38
C GLN A 78 -8.78 -5.04 1.14
N ALA A 79 -8.48 -3.90 1.76
CA ALA A 79 -8.60 -3.69 3.20
C ALA A 79 -10.06 -3.79 3.67
N ARG A 80 -11.00 -3.19 2.94
CA ARG A 80 -12.45 -3.31 3.22
C ARG A 80 -12.89 -4.77 3.21
N LYS A 81 -12.54 -5.52 2.16
CA LYS A 81 -12.86 -6.96 2.05
C LYS A 81 -12.27 -7.76 3.21
N ARG A 82 -11.02 -7.49 3.57
CA ARG A 82 -10.33 -8.14 4.70
C ARG A 82 -11.00 -7.81 6.04
N ALA A 83 -11.29 -6.53 6.29
CA ALA A 83 -11.96 -6.08 7.51
C ALA A 83 -13.34 -6.71 7.67
N ILE A 84 -14.15 -6.76 6.60
CA ILE A 84 -15.47 -7.43 6.63
C ILE A 84 -15.31 -8.89 7.04
N ASN A 85 -14.40 -9.64 6.41
CA ASN A 85 -14.21 -11.05 6.70
C ASN A 85 -13.75 -11.29 8.15
N LEU A 86 -12.84 -10.47 8.66
CA LEU A 86 -12.34 -10.60 10.03
C LEU A 86 -13.37 -10.17 11.08
N LEU A 87 -14.17 -9.14 10.81
CA LEU A 87 -15.26 -8.73 11.70
C LEU A 87 -16.38 -9.78 11.76
N ILE A 88 -16.66 -10.46 10.65
CA ILE A 88 -17.57 -11.62 10.63
C ILE A 88 -16.98 -12.75 11.49
N ALA A 89 -15.69 -13.05 11.34
CA ALA A 89 -15.02 -14.09 12.12
C ALA A 89 -15.03 -13.77 13.63
N GLU A 90 -14.84 -12.51 14.02
CA GLU A 90 -14.90 -12.06 15.42
C GLU A 90 -16.30 -12.19 16.03
N LYS A 91 -17.36 -12.16 15.20
CA LYS A 91 -18.73 -12.46 15.63
C LYS A 91 -18.94 -13.95 15.95
N GLY A 92 -18.19 -14.84 15.30
CA GLY A 92 -18.22 -16.29 15.54
C GLY A 92 -19.62 -16.89 15.38
N ASP A 93 -19.99 -17.79 16.28
CA ASP A 93 -21.26 -18.55 16.24
C ASP A 93 -22.52 -17.69 16.38
N LYS A 94 -22.37 -16.42 16.80
CA LYS A 94 -23.48 -15.47 16.89
C LYS A 94 -23.79 -14.79 15.56
N PHE A 95 -22.98 -15.01 14.53
CA PHE A 95 -23.15 -14.38 13.23
C PHE A 95 -24.46 -14.80 12.55
N ARG A 96 -25.25 -13.80 12.14
CA ARG A 96 -26.46 -13.99 11.35
C ARG A 96 -26.28 -13.43 9.94
N PRO A 97 -26.97 -13.95 8.93
CA PRO A 97 -26.92 -13.39 7.58
C PRO A 97 -27.25 -11.89 7.51
N SER A 98 -28.14 -11.39 8.38
CA SER A 98 -28.48 -9.97 8.51
C SER A 98 -27.30 -9.11 8.95
N ASP A 99 -26.36 -9.67 9.72
CA ASP A 99 -25.19 -8.94 10.21
C ASP A 99 -24.23 -8.59 9.09
N LYS A 100 -24.21 -9.37 8.00
CA LYS A 100 -23.31 -9.14 6.86
C LYS A 100 -23.52 -7.76 6.27
N ALA A 101 -24.78 -7.35 6.10
CA ALA A 101 -25.11 -6.03 5.54
C ALA A 101 -24.67 -4.91 6.49
N VAL A 102 -24.93 -5.06 7.79
CA VAL A 102 -24.53 -4.10 8.82
C VAL A 102 -23.01 -3.96 8.91
N ILE A 103 -22.27 -5.06 8.91
CA ILE A 103 -20.80 -5.05 8.95
C ILE A 103 -20.26 -4.41 7.67
N LYS A 104 -20.85 -4.71 6.50
CA LYS A 104 -20.44 -4.10 5.24
C LYS A 104 -20.62 -2.58 5.27
N GLU A 105 -21.81 -2.10 5.66
CA GLU A 105 -22.11 -0.67 5.77
C GLU A 105 -21.19 0.04 6.77
N LEU A 106 -20.92 -0.60 7.91
CA LEU A 106 -19.99 -0.09 8.92
C LEU A 106 -18.58 0.08 8.37
N VAL A 107 -18.05 -0.94 7.67
CA VAL A 107 -16.72 -0.89 7.08
C VAL A 107 -16.65 0.12 5.93
N GLU A 108 -17.70 0.24 5.12
CA GLU A 108 -17.76 1.20 4.02
C GLU A 108 -17.85 2.65 4.50
N SER A 109 -18.58 2.91 5.58
CA SER A 109 -18.79 4.25 6.12
C SER A 109 -17.69 4.73 7.07
N GLN A 110 -17.14 3.83 7.91
CA GLN A 110 -16.18 4.19 8.96
C GLN A 110 -14.75 3.73 8.67
N GLY A 111 -14.56 2.90 7.66
CA GLY A 111 -13.27 2.31 7.32
C GLY A 111 -12.42 3.19 6.42
N ARG A 112 -11.17 3.45 6.84
CA ARG A 112 -10.19 4.22 6.05
C ARG A 112 -8.76 3.75 6.26
N ILE A 113 -7.91 4.00 5.28
CA ILE A 113 -6.46 3.89 5.43
C ILE A 113 -5.99 5.04 6.33
N VAL A 114 -5.24 4.73 7.38
CA VAL A 114 -4.70 5.72 8.33
C VAL A 114 -3.20 5.94 8.18
N LYS A 115 -2.48 4.95 7.65
CA LYS A 115 -1.03 5.01 7.39
C LYS A 115 -0.68 4.14 6.19
N SER A 116 0.35 4.55 5.46
CA SER A 116 1.00 3.76 4.41
C SER A 116 2.50 3.74 4.64
N SER A 117 3.16 2.65 4.27
CA SER A 117 4.61 2.55 4.31
C SER A 117 5.23 3.15 3.04
N GLY A 118 6.56 3.33 3.05
CA GLY A 118 7.33 3.34 1.81
C GLY A 118 7.33 1.96 1.13
N SER A 119 7.99 1.84 -0.02
CA SER A 119 8.20 0.53 -0.66
C SER A 119 9.16 -0.31 0.18
N ILE A 120 8.66 -1.42 0.72
CA ILE A 120 9.41 -2.39 1.51
C ILE A 120 9.40 -3.70 0.73
N GLN A 121 10.57 -4.13 0.24
CA GLN A 121 10.68 -5.34 -0.59
C GLN A 121 9.74 -5.34 -1.81
N GLY A 122 9.52 -4.17 -2.42
CA GLY A 122 8.61 -4.02 -3.57
C GLY A 122 7.12 -4.03 -3.22
N LYS A 123 6.76 -3.92 -1.94
CA LYS A 123 5.38 -3.82 -1.46
C LYS A 123 5.19 -2.55 -0.66
N ILE A 124 4.04 -1.92 -0.82
CA ILE A 124 3.58 -0.85 0.05
C ILE A 124 2.52 -1.44 0.97
N TYR A 125 2.70 -1.25 2.26
CA TYR A 125 1.79 -1.70 3.30
C TYR A 125 0.88 -0.56 3.72
N PHE A 126 -0.35 -0.90 4.09
CA PHE A 126 -1.38 0.04 4.50
C PHE A 126 -2.02 -0.45 5.78
N LEU A 127 -2.13 0.45 6.76
CA LEU A 127 -2.94 0.25 7.94
C LEU A 127 -4.33 0.80 7.66
N PHE A 128 -5.32 -0.06 7.70
CA PHE A 128 -6.72 0.31 7.56
C PHE A 128 -7.41 0.14 8.90
N GLN A 129 -8.20 1.13 9.29
CA GLN A 129 -8.93 1.12 10.54
C GLN A 129 -10.41 1.39 10.32
N VAL A 130 -11.24 0.64 11.04
CA VAL A 130 -12.67 0.88 11.21
C VAL A 130 -12.86 1.40 12.64
N SER A 131 -13.36 2.63 12.78
CA SER A 131 -13.54 3.26 14.09
C SER A 131 -15.01 3.60 14.33
N SER A 132 -15.59 3.04 15.39
CA SER A 132 -16.96 3.33 15.80
C SER A 132 -17.10 3.15 17.31
N PRO A 133 -17.78 4.06 18.04
CA PRO A 133 -17.95 3.93 19.48
C PRO A 133 -18.60 2.60 19.86
N GLY A 134 -17.97 1.85 20.78
CA GLY A 134 -18.49 0.57 21.25
C GLY A 134 -18.50 -0.54 20.20
N LEU A 135 -17.68 -0.44 19.15
CA LEU A 135 -17.62 -1.41 18.04
C LEU A 135 -17.54 -2.87 18.54
N LYS A 136 -16.62 -3.15 19.45
CA LYS A 136 -16.38 -4.49 20.01
C LYS A 136 -17.59 -5.02 20.78
N SER A 137 -18.25 -4.17 21.57
CA SER A 137 -19.46 -4.56 22.29
C SER A 137 -20.64 -4.80 21.35
N THR A 138 -20.80 -3.96 20.33
CA THR A 138 -21.87 -4.07 19.34
C THR A 138 -21.75 -5.36 18.53
N LEU A 139 -20.52 -5.78 18.22
CA LEU A 139 -20.28 -7.04 17.51
C LEU A 139 -20.55 -8.28 18.37
N LYS A 140 -20.33 -8.23 19.69
CA LYS A 140 -20.51 -9.40 20.58
C LYS A 140 -21.94 -9.58 21.10
N ARG A 141 -22.80 -8.60 20.83
CA ARG A 141 -24.23 -8.61 21.18
C ARG A 141 -25.00 -9.58 20.29
#